data_AF-A0A3R9LSD6-F1
#
_entry.id   AF-A0A3R9LSD6-F1
#
_cell.length_a   1.000
_cell.length_b   1.000
_cell.length_c   1.000
_cell.angle_alpha   90.00
_cell.angle_beta   90.00
_cell.angle_gamma   90.00
#
_symmetry.space_group_name_H-M   'P 1'
#
loop_
_entity.id
_entity.type
_entity.pdbx_description
1 polymer ?
#
loop_
_entity_poly.entity_id
_entity_poly.type
_entity_poly.pdbx_seq_one_letter_code
_entity_poly.pdbx_strand_id
1 'polypeptide(L)'
;MSLADLLEELEAAKDLEKAGPMEAYMRNQFPFLGIVAPERNALYKKYFPSAKKAKVIDWAFVETCWEKEPREYQYVAANYLKAMQSYLTESDLPNLSVWS
;
A
#
# COMPACT_ATOMS: atom_id res chain seq x y z
N MET A 1 12.27 11.11 -2.53
CA MET A 1 11.16 10.36 -1.96
C MET A 1 10.67 9.40 -3.02
N SER A 2 11.23 8.20 -3.00
CA SER A 2 10.84 7.06 -3.81
C SER A 2 9.70 6.31 -3.13
N LEU A 3 9.00 5.43 -3.86
CA LEU A 3 8.01 4.54 -3.26
C LEU A 3 8.64 3.46 -2.36
N ALA A 4 9.95 3.18 -2.53
CA ALA A 4 10.68 2.30 -1.61
C ALA A 4 10.82 2.93 -0.22
N ASP A 5 11.13 4.23 -0.15
CA ASP A 5 11.24 4.96 1.13
C ASP A 5 9.91 4.93 1.91
N LEU A 6 8.75 4.88 1.21
CA LEU A 6 7.45 4.71 1.85
C LEU A 6 7.32 3.35 2.55
N LEU A 7 7.84 2.28 1.96
CA LEU A 7 7.81 0.94 2.57
C LEU A 7 8.68 0.89 3.82
N GLU A 8 9.83 1.56 3.80
CA GLU A 8 10.70 1.71 4.96
C GLU A 8 10.03 2.53 6.07
N GLU A 9 9.37 3.65 5.73
CA GLU A 9 8.61 4.45 6.72
C GLU A 9 7.44 3.66 7.33
N LEU A 10 6.77 2.81 6.55
CA LEU A 10 5.70 1.95 7.07
C LEU A 10 6.27 0.92 8.06
N GLU A 11 7.34 0.21 7.72
CA GLU A 11 7.95 -0.76 8.63
C GLU A 11 8.45 -0.08 9.91
N ALA A 12 9.06 1.10 9.80
CA ALA A 12 9.54 1.87 10.95
C ALA A 12 8.42 2.39 11.85
N ALA A 13 7.20 2.56 11.31
CA ALA A 13 6.02 3.01 12.05
C ALA A 13 5.24 1.87 12.72
N LYS A 14 5.75 0.63 12.68
CA LYS A 14 5.11 -0.55 13.27
C LYS A 14 4.84 -0.38 14.76
N ASP A 15 3.62 -0.72 15.15
CA ASP A 15 3.09 -0.64 16.52
C ASP A 15 2.37 -1.95 16.86
N LEU A 16 3.06 -2.84 17.56
CA LEU A 16 2.54 -4.16 17.91
C LEU A 16 1.37 -4.10 18.90
N GLU A 17 1.27 -3.03 19.71
CA GLU A 17 0.15 -2.87 20.64
C GLU A 17 -1.16 -2.58 19.87
N LYS A 18 -1.07 -1.82 18.77
CA LYS A 18 -2.20 -1.58 17.86
C LYS A 18 -2.46 -2.73 16.88
N ALA A 19 -1.43 -3.51 16.53
CA ALA A 19 -1.56 -4.61 15.57
C ALA A 19 -2.56 -5.68 16.04
N GLY A 20 -2.46 -6.15 17.29
CA GLY A 20 -3.32 -7.22 17.81
C GLY A 20 -4.83 -6.95 17.66
N PRO A 21 -5.34 -5.78 18.11
CA PRO A 21 -6.75 -5.42 17.89
C PRO A 21 -7.16 -5.35 16.40
N MET A 22 -6.26 -4.92 15.51
CA MET A 22 -6.53 -4.85 14.07
C MET A 22 -6.59 -6.23 13.42
N GLU A 23 -5.69 -7.14 13.82
CA GLU A 23 -5.72 -8.55 13.43
C GLU A 23 -7.02 -9.21 13.90
N ALA A 24 -7.38 -9.01 15.17
CA ALA A 24 -8.61 -9.57 15.75
C ALA A 24 -9.87 -9.07 15.03
N TYR A 25 -9.92 -7.79 14.64
CA TYR A 25 -10.99 -7.23 13.82
C TYR A 25 -11.11 -7.96 12.47
N MET A 26 -9.99 -8.35 11.86
CA MET A 26 -9.92 -9.16 10.65
C MET A 26 -9.98 -10.67 10.91
N ARG A 27 -10.47 -11.09 12.08
CA ARG A 27 -10.58 -12.50 12.50
C ARG A 27 -9.24 -13.25 12.43
N ASN A 28 -8.14 -12.54 12.65
CA ASN A 28 -6.75 -13.02 12.61
C ASN A 28 -6.38 -13.70 11.27
N GLN A 29 -7.00 -13.29 10.16
CA GLN A 29 -6.69 -13.83 8.84
C GLN A 29 -5.48 -13.17 8.18
N PHE A 30 -5.10 -11.98 8.67
CA PHE A 30 -4.01 -11.19 8.12
C PHE A 30 -3.23 -10.56 9.28
N PRO A 31 -1.89 -10.53 9.21
CA PRO A 31 -1.09 -9.75 10.15
C PRO A 31 -1.23 -8.25 9.88
N PHE A 32 -0.89 -7.44 10.87
CA PHE A 32 -0.88 -5.98 10.75
C PHE A 32 0.42 -5.37 11.29
N LEU A 33 0.84 -4.25 10.70
CA LEU A 33 1.87 -3.39 11.27
C LEU A 33 1.34 -2.59 12.48
N GLY A 34 0.02 -2.43 12.61
CA GLY A 34 -0.61 -1.63 13.67
C GLY A 34 -0.77 -0.16 13.31
N ILE A 35 -0.72 0.18 12.02
CA ILE A 35 -0.80 1.57 11.57
C ILE A 35 -2.24 1.90 11.21
N VAL A 36 -2.87 2.75 12.03
CA VAL A 36 -4.25 3.17 11.80
C VAL A 36 -4.38 3.99 10.52
N ALA A 37 -5.57 3.97 9.92
CA ALA A 37 -5.80 4.58 8.62
C ALA A 37 -5.37 6.07 8.51
N PRO A 38 -5.62 6.95 9.50
CA PRO A 38 -5.16 8.34 9.42
C PRO A 38 -3.63 8.49 9.32
N GLU A 39 -2.89 7.71 10.14
CA GLU A 39 -1.42 7.72 10.17
C GLU A 39 -0.86 7.17 8.85
N ARG A 40 -1.33 6.00 8.42
CA ARG A 40 -0.96 5.40 7.13
C ARG A 40 -1.25 6.32 5.96
N ASN A 41 -2.41 7.00 5.98
CA ASN A 41 -2.80 7.93 4.92
C ASN A 41 -1.93 9.19 4.88
N ALA A 42 -1.42 9.64 6.03
CA ALA A 42 -0.48 10.75 6.09
C ALA A 42 0.87 10.35 5.46
N LEU A 43 1.33 9.12 5.66
CA LEU A 43 2.58 8.61 5.08
C LEU A 43 2.53 8.64 3.55
N TYR A 44 1.61 7.91 2.91
CA TYR A 44 1.63 7.81 1.43
C TYR A 44 1.34 9.14 0.72
N LYS A 45 0.63 10.08 1.37
CA LYS A 45 0.35 11.42 0.81
C LYS A 45 1.63 12.22 0.55
N LYS A 46 2.73 11.94 1.26
CA LYS A 46 4.05 12.53 1.00
C LYS A 46 4.66 12.05 -0.33
N TYR A 47 4.33 10.83 -0.74
CA TYR A 47 5.00 10.10 -1.82
C TYR A 47 4.27 10.15 -3.15
N PHE A 48 2.94 10.01 -3.14
CA PHE A 48 2.14 9.93 -4.37
C PHE A 48 2.26 11.13 -5.31
N PRO A 49 2.40 12.39 -4.84
CA PRO A 49 2.61 13.53 -5.74
C PRO A 49 3.88 13.38 -6.61
N SER A 50 4.94 12.79 -6.06
CA SER A 50 6.18 12.53 -6.80
C SER A 50 5.98 11.40 -7.80
N ALA A 51 5.31 10.31 -7.40
CA ALA A 51 4.99 9.20 -8.30
C ALA A 51 4.12 9.63 -9.49
N LYS A 52 3.13 10.51 -9.27
CA LYS A 52 2.27 11.07 -10.33
C LYS A 52 3.03 11.81 -11.42
N LYS A 53 4.21 12.37 -11.11
CA LYS A 53 5.03 13.07 -12.12
C LYS A 53 5.52 12.12 -13.21
N ALA A 54 5.70 10.84 -12.90
CA ALA A 54 6.09 9.83 -13.87
C ALA A 54 4.96 9.53 -14.88
N LYS A 55 3.69 9.73 -14.50
CA LYS A 55 2.49 9.42 -15.30
C LYS A 55 2.42 7.95 -15.79
N VAL A 56 3.18 7.07 -15.15
CA VAL A 56 3.24 5.64 -15.42
C VAL A 56 3.05 4.93 -14.09
N ILE A 57 2.31 3.82 -14.11
CA ILE A 57 2.10 2.97 -12.94
C ILE A 57 3.39 2.21 -12.64
N ASP A 58 3.83 2.27 -11.40
CA ASP A 58 4.91 1.44 -10.87
C ASP A 58 4.33 0.09 -10.44
N TRP A 59 4.23 -0.84 -11.40
CA TRP A 59 3.68 -2.18 -11.15
C TRP A 59 4.56 -3.00 -10.21
N ALA A 60 5.88 -2.83 -10.26
CA ALA A 60 6.81 -3.50 -9.35
C ALA A 60 6.55 -3.10 -7.89
N PHE A 61 6.27 -1.83 -7.62
CA PHE A 61 5.83 -1.38 -6.29
C PHE A 61 4.51 -2.02 -5.86
N VAL A 62 3.53 -2.10 -6.76
CA VAL A 62 2.22 -2.70 -6.48
C VAL A 62 2.36 -4.18 -6.13
N GLU A 63 3.14 -4.94 -6.92
CA GLU A 63 3.45 -6.35 -6.68
C GLU A 63 4.18 -6.53 -5.34
N THR A 64 5.22 -5.73 -5.07
CA THR A 64 5.97 -5.76 -3.80
C THR A 64 5.05 -5.55 -2.59
N CYS A 65 4.07 -4.64 -2.70
CA CYS A 65 3.09 -4.42 -1.65
C CYS A 65 2.14 -5.60 -1.45
N TRP A 66 1.83 -6.34 -2.51
CA TRP A 66 0.90 -7.46 -2.46
C TRP A 66 1.54 -8.75 -1.92
N GLU A 67 2.85 -8.92 -2.12
CA GLU A 67 3.65 -10.01 -1.58
C GLU A 67 3.88 -9.92 -0.07
N LYS A 68 3.79 -8.72 0.52
CA LYS A 68 3.99 -8.51 1.95
C LYS A 68 2.78 -8.98 2.75
N GLU A 69 3.02 -9.70 3.84
CA GLU A 69 1.93 -10.24 4.66
C GLU A 69 1.07 -9.17 5.37
N PRO A 70 1.65 -8.10 5.98
CA PRO A 70 0.85 -7.14 6.73
C PRO A 70 -0.14 -6.36 5.87
N ARG A 71 -1.40 -6.28 6.32
CA ARG A 71 -2.50 -5.80 5.49
C ARG A 71 -2.36 -4.34 5.05
N GLU A 72 -1.59 -3.54 5.79
CA GLU A 72 -1.31 -2.15 5.45
C GLU A 72 -0.62 -1.99 4.09
N TYR A 73 0.19 -2.95 3.64
CA TYR A 73 0.85 -2.88 2.35
C TYR A 73 -0.13 -2.99 1.18
N GLN A 74 -1.07 -3.95 1.22
CA GLN A 74 -2.13 -4.04 0.21
C GLN A 74 -3.02 -2.80 0.21
N TYR A 75 -3.29 -2.21 1.37
CA TYR A 75 -4.00 -0.94 1.43
C TYR A 75 -3.23 0.21 0.77
N VAL A 76 -1.91 0.24 0.93
CA VAL A 76 -1.05 1.25 0.28
C VAL A 76 -1.05 1.06 -1.23
N ALA A 77 -0.91 -0.17 -1.74
CA ALA A 77 -1.03 -0.47 -3.18
C ALA A 77 -2.38 -0.03 -3.76
N ALA A 78 -3.49 -0.40 -3.10
CA ALA A 78 -4.82 -0.01 -3.54
C ALA A 78 -5.01 1.51 -3.57
N ASN A 79 -4.49 2.22 -2.55
CA ASN A 79 -4.54 3.69 -2.54
C ASN A 79 -3.63 4.32 -3.59
N TYR A 80 -2.49 3.71 -3.91
CA TYR A 80 -1.60 4.14 -4.97
C TYR A 80 -2.28 4.04 -6.34
N LEU A 81 -2.85 2.87 -6.66
CA LEU A 81 -3.60 2.66 -7.90
C LEU A 81 -4.77 3.65 -8.02
N LYS A 82 -5.52 3.87 -6.93
CA LYS A 82 -6.58 4.88 -6.88
C LYS A 82 -6.04 6.29 -7.13
N ALA A 83 -4.90 6.64 -6.54
CA ALA A 83 -4.30 7.95 -6.77
C ALA A 83 -3.83 8.12 -8.22
N MET A 84 -3.38 7.04 -8.86
CA MET A 84 -2.87 7.00 -10.23
C MET A 84 -3.95 6.66 -11.28
N GLN A 85 -5.23 6.59 -10.90
CA GLN A 85 -6.31 6.09 -11.76
C GLN A 85 -6.43 6.77 -13.12
N SER A 86 -6.02 8.03 -13.26
CA SER A 86 -6.01 8.76 -14.52
C SER A 86 -4.97 8.26 -15.53
N TYR A 87 -4.05 7.41 -15.08
CA TYR A 87 -2.98 6.82 -15.88
C TYR A 87 -3.17 5.31 -16.08
N LEU A 88 -4.22 4.72 -15.52
CA LEU A 88 -4.60 3.33 -15.79
C LEU A 88 -5.30 3.25 -17.16
N THR A 89 -4.98 2.19 -17.89
CA THR A 89 -5.53 1.88 -19.20
C THR A 89 -6.17 0.49 -19.21
N GLU A 90 -6.93 0.16 -20.24
CA GLU A 90 -7.49 -1.20 -20.38
C GLU A 90 -6.40 -2.28 -20.47
N SER A 91 -5.22 -1.92 -20.98
CA SER A 91 -4.05 -2.81 -21.06
C SER A 91 -3.50 -3.19 -19.69
N ASP A 92 -3.87 -2.47 -18.62
CA ASP A 92 -3.47 -2.75 -17.25
C ASP A 92 -4.41 -3.74 -16.53
N LEU A 93 -5.59 -4.04 -17.10
CA LEU A 93 -6.56 -4.96 -16.50
C LEU A 93 -5.99 -6.35 -16.18
N PRO A 94 -5.15 -6.98 -17.04
CA PRO A 94 -4.55 -8.27 -16.71
C PRO A 94 -3.73 -8.22 -15.42
N ASN A 95 -3.03 -7.12 -15.14
CA ASN A 95 -2.20 -6.97 -13.94
C ASN A 95 -3.04 -6.97 -12.65
N LEU A 96 -4.30 -6.53 -12.71
CA LEU A 96 -5.22 -6.54 -11.57
C LEU A 96 -5.80 -7.92 -11.26
N SER A 97 -5.73 -8.86 -12.21
CA SER A 97 -6.26 -10.22 -12.05
C SER A 97 -5.26 -11.23 -11.47
N VAL A 98 -3.99 -10.83 -11.32
CA VAL A 98 -2.91 -11.71 -10.87
C VAL A 98 -3.02 -12.08 -9.39
N TRP A 99 -3.84 -11.35 -8.63
CA TRP A 99 -3.87 -11.45 -7.16
C TRP A 99 -5.14 -12.08 -6.57
N SER A 100 -5.89 -12.84 -7.38
CA SER A 100 -7.11 -13.58 -6.98
C SER A 100 -6.79 -14.94 -6.38
#